data_AF-A0A2G8LCN7-F1
#
_entry.id   AF-A0A2G8LCN7-F1
#
_cell.length_a   1.000
_cell.length_b   1.000
_cell.length_c   1.000
_cell.angle_alpha   90.00
_cell.angle_beta   90.00
_cell.angle_gamma   90.00
#
_symmetry.space_group_name_H-M   'P 1'
#
loop_
_entity.id
_entity.type
_entity.pdbx_description
1 polymer ?
#
loop_
_entity_poly.entity_id
_entity_poly.type
_entity_poly.pdbx_seq_one_letter_code
_entity_poly.pdbx_strand_id
1 'polypeptide(L)'
;MICGNCSFQATCEDPNGQSGCNSDCLGSEGCICPAGFLMEGTNCINASECGCFVTETHLVLPKGEKYVNDDCTQKCSCKKTQLICKDYSCSTYGVCGVKDGVRQCYCNEGFEGNGKTCESLYTDCQDVYDAGHIRSGVYTIKPTGWPGFSFEVNCKMDSGGGWTVFQRRTDGSTSFYRNWAAYKNGFGDKNSFWLGNEKLHYLTNQRNYQLRIDTTSSGGTVRYAQYAEFQIESESNNYRMNKLGTHSGNTGLLDV
;
A
#
# COMPACT_ATOMS: atom_id res chain seq x y z
N MET A 1 -49.19 -13.19 11.42
CA MET A 1 -49.36 -13.42 9.96
C MET A 1 -50.79 -13.10 9.57
N ILE A 2 -51.01 -12.63 8.35
CA ILE A 2 -52.31 -12.33 7.74
C ILE A 2 -52.39 -13.18 6.47
N CYS A 3 -53.37 -14.07 6.34
CA CYS A 3 -53.46 -15.00 5.22
C CYS A 3 -54.58 -14.59 4.25
N GLY A 4 -54.29 -14.60 2.96
CA GLY A 4 -55.18 -14.16 1.88
C GLY A 4 -54.55 -14.38 0.49
N ASN A 5 -55.01 -13.65 -0.53
CA ASN A 5 -54.40 -13.71 -1.87
C ASN A 5 -52.92 -13.30 -1.78
N CYS A 6 -52.03 -14.11 -2.38
CA CYS A 6 -50.59 -13.85 -2.36
C CYS A 6 -50.30 -12.42 -2.84
N SER A 7 -49.53 -11.67 -2.04
CA SER A 7 -49.09 -10.31 -2.32
C SER A 7 -47.61 -10.18 -1.95
N PHE A 8 -46.93 -9.14 -2.47
CA PHE A 8 -45.50 -8.91 -2.29
C PHE A 8 -45.06 -9.14 -0.84
N GLN A 9 -44.20 -10.15 -0.63
CA GLN A 9 -43.74 -10.52 0.70
C GLN A 9 -42.40 -9.82 0.99
N ALA A 10 -42.43 -8.81 1.85
CA ALA A 10 -41.21 -8.17 2.33
C ALA A 10 -40.48 -9.07 3.36
N THR A 11 -39.19 -9.23 3.18
CA THR A 11 -38.29 -9.99 4.08
C THR A 11 -37.15 -9.09 4.55
N CYS A 12 -36.33 -9.53 5.51
CA CYS A 12 -35.11 -8.76 5.82
C CYS A 12 -34.14 -8.69 4.63
N GLU A 13 -34.19 -9.68 3.72
CA GLU A 13 -33.37 -9.82 2.51
C GLU A 13 -33.99 -9.11 1.28
N ASP A 14 -35.23 -8.64 1.40
CA ASP A 14 -35.90 -7.81 0.40
C ASP A 14 -36.94 -6.93 1.11
N PRO A 15 -36.51 -5.84 1.76
CA PRO A 15 -37.39 -4.99 2.56
C PRO A 15 -38.49 -4.32 1.72
N ASN A 16 -38.28 -4.22 0.41
CA ASN A 16 -39.20 -3.60 -0.54
C ASN A 16 -40.07 -4.63 -1.28
N GLY A 17 -39.84 -5.93 -1.09
CA GLY A 17 -40.59 -7.00 -1.76
C GLY A 17 -40.45 -7.00 -3.29
N GLN A 18 -39.39 -6.40 -3.84
CA GLN A 18 -39.20 -6.23 -5.29
C GLN A 18 -38.60 -7.44 -5.98
N SER A 19 -37.78 -8.25 -5.30
CA SER A 19 -37.15 -9.46 -5.84
C SER A 19 -37.98 -10.72 -5.57
N GLY A 20 -38.82 -10.71 -4.53
CA GLY A 20 -39.77 -11.80 -4.19
C GLY A 20 -40.97 -11.97 -5.13
N CYS A 21 -40.94 -11.34 -6.31
CA CYS A 21 -41.98 -11.45 -7.32
C CYS A 21 -41.88 -12.81 -8.03
N ASN A 22 -42.20 -13.90 -7.34
CA ASN A 22 -42.35 -15.18 -8.03
C ASN A 22 -43.63 -15.09 -8.88
N SER A 23 -43.48 -15.22 -10.20
CA SER A 23 -44.59 -15.30 -11.16
C SER A 23 -45.60 -16.42 -10.83
N ASP A 24 -45.23 -17.33 -9.92
CA ASP A 24 -46.04 -18.45 -9.44
C ASP A 24 -47.10 -18.08 -8.39
N CYS A 25 -47.13 -16.84 -7.89
CA CYS A 25 -48.13 -16.38 -6.91
C CYS A 25 -49.47 -15.92 -7.51
N LEU A 26 -49.70 -16.18 -8.80
CA LEU A 26 -50.98 -15.91 -9.45
C LEU A 26 -52.04 -16.94 -9.02
N GLY A 27 -52.63 -16.75 -7.83
CA GLY A 27 -53.88 -17.41 -7.43
C GLY A 27 -53.82 -18.38 -6.24
N SER A 28 -52.74 -18.39 -5.45
CA SER A 28 -52.63 -19.18 -4.21
C SER A 28 -52.89 -18.35 -2.95
N GLU A 29 -53.44 -18.99 -1.91
CA GLU A 29 -53.53 -18.42 -0.56
C GLU A 29 -52.14 -18.45 0.10
N GLY A 30 -51.68 -17.30 0.57
CA GLY A 30 -50.40 -17.13 1.25
C GLY A 30 -50.54 -16.25 2.49
N CYS A 31 -49.64 -16.42 3.46
CA CYS A 31 -49.61 -15.64 4.69
C CYS A 31 -48.49 -14.60 4.64
N ILE A 32 -48.83 -13.32 4.80
CA ILE A 32 -47.89 -12.21 4.87
C ILE A 32 -47.71 -11.71 6.30
N CYS A 33 -46.63 -10.98 6.56
CA CYS A 33 -46.44 -10.30 7.83
C CYS A 33 -47.28 -9.01 7.91
N PRO A 34 -47.85 -8.68 9.09
CA PRO A 34 -48.52 -7.40 9.28
C PRO A 34 -47.58 -6.21 9.03
N ALA A 35 -48.15 -5.03 8.77
CA ALA A 35 -47.36 -3.80 8.63
C ALA A 35 -46.42 -3.59 9.83
N GLY A 36 -45.14 -3.31 9.56
CA GLY A 36 -44.10 -3.17 10.58
C GLY A 36 -43.36 -4.47 10.95
N PHE A 37 -43.75 -5.61 10.38
CA PHE A 37 -43.06 -6.89 10.54
C PHE A 37 -42.53 -7.41 9.20
N LEU A 38 -41.38 -8.08 9.23
CA LEU A 38 -40.74 -8.69 8.06
C LEU A 38 -40.63 -10.20 8.27
N MET A 39 -40.71 -10.97 7.18
CA MET A 39 -40.60 -12.43 7.27
C MET A 39 -39.14 -12.85 7.34
N GLU A 40 -38.82 -13.71 8.31
CA GLU A 40 -37.53 -14.39 8.46
C GLU A 40 -37.82 -15.89 8.65
N GLY A 41 -37.45 -16.72 7.66
CA GLY A 41 -37.86 -18.12 7.61
C GLY A 41 -39.39 -18.25 7.51
N THR A 42 -40.04 -18.74 8.58
CA THR A 42 -41.50 -18.86 8.69
C THR A 42 -42.13 -17.89 9.71
N ASN A 43 -41.32 -17.03 10.32
CA ASN A 43 -41.74 -16.15 11.42
C ASN A 43 -41.83 -14.70 10.96
N CYS A 44 -42.73 -13.94 11.58
CA CYS A 44 -42.79 -12.49 11.44
C CYS A 44 -42.05 -11.84 12.59
N ILE A 45 -40.92 -11.21 12.30
CA ILE A 45 -40.11 -10.46 13.27
C ILE A 45 -40.32 -8.97 13.08
N ASN A 46 -40.05 -8.17 14.11
CA ASN A 46 -40.21 -6.73 13.99
C ASN A 46 -39.21 -6.19 12.96
N ALA A 47 -39.61 -5.27 12.08
CA ALA A 47 -38.69 -4.72 11.07
C ALA A 47 -37.43 -4.08 11.70
N SER A 48 -37.54 -3.57 12.93
CA SER A 48 -36.39 -3.04 13.69
C SER A 48 -35.43 -4.11 14.23
N GLU A 49 -35.84 -5.38 14.21
CA GLU A 49 -35.02 -6.54 14.59
C GLU A 49 -34.10 -7.00 13.46
N CYS A 50 -34.49 -6.78 12.20
CA CYS A 50 -33.65 -7.05 11.01
C CYS A 50 -32.31 -6.31 11.03
N GLY A 51 -31.35 -6.85 10.27
CA GLY A 51 -30.10 -6.18 9.91
C GLY A 51 -30.28 -5.13 8.80
N CYS A 52 -29.17 -4.68 8.22
CA CYS A 52 -29.19 -3.75 7.09
C CYS A 52 -29.07 -4.51 5.77
N PHE A 53 -30.06 -4.36 4.89
CA PHE A 53 -30.01 -4.91 3.54
C PHE A 53 -29.03 -4.14 2.65
N VAL A 54 -28.17 -4.87 1.93
CA VAL A 54 -27.25 -4.33 0.93
C VAL A 54 -27.76 -4.71 -0.46
N THR A 55 -28.28 -3.74 -1.19
CA THR A 55 -28.93 -3.95 -2.49
C THR A 55 -28.01 -4.58 -3.54
N GLU A 56 -26.72 -4.24 -3.56
CA GLU A 56 -25.78 -4.69 -4.59
C GLU A 56 -25.52 -6.20 -4.53
N THR A 57 -25.41 -6.74 -3.32
CA THR A 57 -25.01 -8.14 -3.06
C THR A 57 -26.15 -8.99 -2.53
N HIS A 58 -27.33 -8.39 -2.34
CA HIS A 58 -28.53 -9.03 -1.78
C HIS A 58 -28.27 -9.68 -0.42
N LEU A 59 -27.39 -9.11 0.40
CA LEU A 59 -27.04 -9.63 1.72
C LEU A 59 -27.62 -8.77 2.85
N VAL A 60 -27.85 -9.39 4.01
CA VAL A 60 -28.28 -8.70 5.23
C VAL A 60 -27.09 -8.62 6.19
N LEU A 61 -26.61 -7.41 6.44
CA LEU A 61 -25.58 -7.14 7.44
C LEU A 61 -26.16 -7.17 8.85
N PRO A 62 -25.60 -7.94 9.79
CA PRO A 62 -25.94 -7.84 11.19
C PRO A 62 -25.71 -6.43 11.75
N LYS A 63 -26.40 -6.11 12.84
CA LYS A 63 -26.26 -4.81 13.52
C LYS A 63 -24.83 -4.62 14.01
N GLY A 64 -24.24 -3.47 13.70
CA GLY A 64 -22.87 -3.13 14.09
C GLY A 64 -21.79 -3.61 13.11
N GLU A 65 -22.14 -4.49 12.17
CA GLU A 65 -21.21 -4.99 11.17
C GLU A 65 -20.89 -3.96 10.08
N LYS A 66 -19.77 -4.22 9.40
CA LYS A 66 -19.25 -3.39 8.33
C LYS A 66 -19.19 -4.16 7.02
N TYR A 67 -19.39 -3.43 5.94
CA TYR A 67 -19.32 -3.95 4.59
C TYR A 67 -18.48 -3.03 3.72
N VAL A 68 -17.72 -3.62 2.81
CA VAL A 68 -16.99 -2.91 1.76
C VAL A 68 -17.51 -3.49 0.45
N ASN A 69 -17.88 -2.60 -0.47
CA ASN A 69 -18.38 -2.99 -1.78
C ASN A 69 -17.27 -3.56 -2.66
N ASP A 70 -17.66 -4.11 -3.80
CA ASP A 70 -16.79 -4.98 -4.59
C ASP A 70 -15.54 -4.28 -5.16
N ASP A 71 -15.66 -3.00 -5.47
CA ASP A 71 -14.59 -2.15 -6.00
C ASP A 71 -13.85 -1.35 -4.89
N CYS A 72 -14.19 -1.58 -3.62
CA CYS A 72 -13.70 -0.83 -2.48
C CYS A 72 -13.88 0.70 -2.57
N THR A 73 -14.89 1.18 -3.31
CA THR A 73 -15.21 2.62 -3.38
C THR A 73 -16.06 3.11 -2.20
N GLN A 74 -16.73 2.20 -1.50
CA GLN A 74 -17.58 2.50 -0.35
C GLN A 74 -17.36 1.54 0.80
N LYS A 75 -17.39 2.10 2.01
CA LYS A 75 -17.42 1.33 3.26
C LYS A 75 -18.65 1.72 4.06
N CYS A 76 -19.50 0.74 4.28
CA CYS A 76 -20.77 0.88 4.96
C CYS A 76 -20.72 0.31 6.38
N SER A 77 -21.52 0.86 7.27
CA SER A 77 -21.72 0.36 8.63
C SER A 77 -23.21 0.27 8.92
N CYS A 78 -23.65 -0.88 9.41
CA CYS A 78 -25.06 -1.09 9.75
C CYS A 78 -25.37 -0.50 11.13
N LYS A 79 -26.17 0.57 11.17
CA LYS A 79 -26.68 1.16 12.42
C LYS A 79 -28.18 0.92 12.54
N LYS A 80 -28.55 -0.03 13.39
CA LYS A 80 -29.94 -0.54 13.50
C LYS A 80 -30.38 -1.16 12.17
N THR A 81 -31.23 -0.49 11.40
CA THR A 81 -31.69 -0.90 10.06
C THR A 81 -31.17 0.02 8.96
N GLN A 82 -30.37 1.03 9.31
CA GLN A 82 -29.86 2.01 8.37
C GLN A 82 -28.43 1.68 7.97
N LEU A 83 -28.22 1.48 6.67
CA LEU A 83 -26.89 1.33 6.08
C LEU A 83 -26.27 2.72 5.89
N ILE A 84 -25.17 3.01 6.58
CA ILE A 84 -24.46 4.29 6.48
C ILE A 84 -23.13 4.06 5.77
N CYS A 85 -23.01 4.56 4.55
CA CYS A 85 -21.83 4.40 3.70
C CYS A 85 -20.99 5.67 3.65
N LYS A 86 -19.68 5.49 3.49
CA LYS A 86 -18.70 6.55 3.30
C LYS A 86 -17.73 6.16 2.20
N ASP A 87 -17.12 7.16 1.58
CA ASP A 87 -16.08 6.96 0.58
C ASP A 87 -14.92 6.12 1.15
N TYR A 88 -14.52 5.15 0.36
CA TYR A 88 -13.46 4.21 0.66
C TYR A 88 -12.55 4.09 -0.56
N SER A 89 -11.28 3.86 -0.30
CA SER A 89 -10.26 3.73 -1.34
C SER A 89 -9.02 3.14 -0.69
N CYS A 90 -8.32 2.28 -1.42
CA CYS A 90 -7.08 1.68 -0.93
C CYS A 90 -5.92 2.65 -1.09
N SER A 91 -4.88 2.44 -0.29
CA SER A 91 -3.58 3.08 -0.52
C SER A 91 -3.09 2.77 -1.94
N THR A 92 -2.21 3.61 -2.47
CA THR A 92 -1.45 3.29 -3.70
C THR A 92 -0.62 2.00 -3.55
N TYR A 93 -0.29 1.61 -2.31
CA TYR A 93 0.39 0.36 -1.97
C TYR A 93 -0.55 -0.66 -1.32
N GLY A 94 -1.85 -0.54 -1.54
CA GLY A 94 -2.87 -1.47 -1.08
C GLY A 94 -3.77 -1.93 -2.21
N VAL A 95 -4.31 -3.14 -2.06
CA VAL A 95 -5.21 -3.75 -3.02
C VAL A 95 -6.55 -4.06 -2.35
N CYS A 96 -7.64 -3.86 -3.09
CA CYS A 96 -8.96 -4.33 -2.68
C CYS A 96 -8.98 -5.85 -2.83
N GLY A 97 -9.21 -6.57 -1.73
CA GLY A 97 -9.21 -8.03 -1.76
C GLY A 97 -10.06 -8.62 -0.66
N VAL A 98 -10.09 -9.95 -0.60
CA VAL A 98 -10.76 -10.71 0.46
C VAL A 98 -9.72 -11.61 1.13
N LYS A 99 -9.57 -11.48 2.46
CA LYS A 99 -8.80 -12.42 3.28
C LYS A 99 -9.69 -12.92 4.40
N ASP A 100 -9.73 -14.24 4.60
CA ASP A 100 -10.59 -14.90 5.60
C ASP A 100 -12.07 -14.49 5.52
N GLY A 101 -12.57 -14.33 4.29
CA GLY A 101 -13.97 -13.94 4.04
C GLY A 101 -14.27 -12.44 4.21
N VAL A 102 -13.31 -11.61 4.62
CA VAL A 102 -13.51 -10.18 4.82
C VAL A 102 -12.99 -9.40 3.61
N ARG A 103 -13.87 -8.64 2.95
CA ARG A 103 -13.47 -7.70 1.89
C ARG A 103 -13.02 -6.37 2.51
N GLN A 104 -11.81 -5.92 2.16
CA GLN A 104 -11.28 -4.60 2.51
C GLN A 104 -10.00 -4.32 1.72
N CYS A 105 -9.41 -3.16 1.96
CA CYS A 105 -8.05 -2.89 1.49
C CYS A 105 -7.04 -3.66 2.33
N TYR A 106 -6.06 -4.26 1.65
CA TYR A 106 -4.92 -4.94 2.25
C TYR A 106 -3.64 -4.39 1.65
N CYS A 107 -2.61 -4.20 2.48
CA CYS A 107 -1.32 -3.75 1.97
C CYS A 107 -0.67 -4.81 1.08
N ASN A 108 0.01 -4.35 0.04
CA ASN A 108 0.81 -5.17 -0.84
C ASN A 108 2.00 -5.77 -0.07
N GLU A 109 2.62 -6.81 -0.64
CA GLU A 109 3.83 -7.40 -0.06
C GLU A 109 4.92 -6.34 0.15
N GLY A 110 5.59 -6.39 1.29
CA GLY A 110 6.59 -5.39 1.68
C GLY A 110 6.02 -4.12 2.33
N PHE A 111 4.71 -4.07 2.57
CA PHE A 111 4.05 -2.96 3.26
C PHE A 111 3.17 -3.44 4.41
N GLU A 112 3.00 -2.59 5.42
CA GLU A 112 2.16 -2.84 6.58
C GLU A 112 1.22 -1.67 6.89
N GLY A 113 0.07 -1.99 7.47
CA GLY A 113 -0.94 -1.03 7.89
C GLY A 113 -2.36 -1.55 7.71
N ASN A 114 -3.33 -0.64 7.61
CA ASN A 114 -4.76 -0.97 7.55
C ASN A 114 -5.32 -1.07 6.12
N GLY A 115 -4.44 -1.11 5.10
CA GLY A 115 -4.81 -1.13 3.69
C GLY A 115 -5.20 0.23 3.09
N LYS A 116 -5.74 1.17 3.89
CA LYS A 116 -5.90 2.58 3.47
C LYS A 116 -4.59 3.35 3.61
N THR A 117 -3.82 3.02 4.64
CA THR A 117 -2.48 3.52 4.89
C THR A 117 -1.54 2.31 4.92
N CYS A 118 -0.60 2.28 3.99
CA CYS A 118 0.38 1.21 3.84
C CYS A 118 1.77 1.85 3.82
N GLU A 119 2.61 1.44 4.76
CA GLU A 119 3.96 1.95 4.95
C GLU A 119 4.96 0.84 4.64
N SER A 120 6.08 1.19 4.01
CA SER A 120 7.13 0.22 3.68
C SER A 120 7.67 -0.44 4.94
N LEU A 121 7.80 -1.77 4.89
CA LEU A 121 8.47 -2.57 5.93
C LEU A 121 9.99 -2.45 5.86
N TYR A 122 10.52 -2.05 4.70
CA TYR A 122 11.95 -1.99 4.44
C TYR A 122 12.48 -0.57 4.66
N THR A 123 13.58 -0.42 5.40
CA THR A 123 14.23 0.88 5.61
C THR A 123 15.37 1.15 4.63
N ASP A 124 15.87 0.11 3.96
CA ASP A 124 16.88 0.14 2.90
C ASP A 124 16.85 -1.17 2.08
N CYS A 125 17.75 -1.29 1.09
CA CYS A 125 17.84 -2.49 0.26
C CYS A 125 18.39 -3.73 0.99
N GLN A 126 19.06 -3.57 2.14
CA GLN A 126 19.50 -4.72 2.92
C GLN A 126 18.30 -5.39 3.59
N ASP A 127 17.37 -4.62 4.17
CA ASP A 127 16.12 -5.17 4.70
C ASP A 127 15.29 -5.88 3.60
N VAL A 128 15.29 -5.33 2.38
CA VAL A 128 14.66 -5.99 1.21
C VAL A 128 15.32 -7.34 0.93
N TYR A 129 16.66 -7.39 0.90
CA TYR A 129 17.43 -8.61 0.67
C TYR A 129 17.17 -9.66 1.77
N ASP A 130 17.18 -9.24 3.04
CA ASP A 130 16.96 -10.11 4.20
C ASP A 130 15.53 -10.68 4.24
N ALA A 131 14.56 -9.97 3.64
CA ALA A 131 13.20 -10.47 3.41
C ALA A 131 13.10 -11.50 2.26
N GLY A 132 14.23 -11.88 1.63
CA GLY A 132 14.31 -12.92 0.60
C GLY A 132 14.25 -12.40 -0.84
N HIS A 133 14.19 -11.08 -1.05
CA HIS A 133 14.18 -10.48 -2.38
C HIS A 133 15.59 -10.40 -2.96
N ILE A 134 16.01 -11.46 -3.65
CA ILE A 134 17.38 -11.57 -4.20
C ILE A 134 17.57 -10.99 -5.61
N ARG A 135 16.52 -10.44 -6.23
CA ARG A 135 16.59 -9.88 -7.59
C ARG A 135 16.87 -8.39 -7.53
N SER A 136 17.86 -7.93 -8.30
CA SER A 136 18.09 -6.49 -8.47
C SER A 136 16.88 -5.82 -9.14
N GLY A 137 16.50 -4.64 -8.67
CA GLY A 137 15.30 -3.97 -9.14
C GLY A 137 14.99 -2.68 -8.39
N VAL A 138 13.84 -2.08 -8.71
CA VAL A 138 13.32 -0.93 -7.97
C VAL A 138 12.45 -1.44 -6.83
N TYR A 139 12.72 -0.94 -5.62
CA TYR A 139 11.96 -1.27 -4.42
C TYR A 139 11.59 0.01 -3.68
N THR A 140 10.47 -0.04 -2.96
CA THR A 140 10.04 1.05 -2.09
C THR A 140 10.64 0.85 -0.70
N ILE A 141 11.23 1.90 -0.14
CA ILE A 141 11.79 1.90 1.21
C ILE A 141 11.28 3.11 2.01
N LYS A 142 11.41 3.05 3.33
CA LYS A 142 11.19 4.18 4.24
C LYS A 142 12.27 4.18 5.32
N PRO A 143 13.33 4.99 5.16
CA PRO A 143 14.36 5.10 6.19
C PRO A 143 13.77 5.53 7.54
N THR A 144 14.41 5.07 8.62
CA THR A 144 14.01 5.39 9.98
C THR A 144 14.07 6.90 10.21
N GLY A 145 12.99 7.46 10.76
CA GLY A 145 12.88 8.90 11.01
C GLY A 145 12.58 9.78 9.79
N TRP A 146 12.50 9.21 8.57
CA TRP A 146 12.11 9.95 7.38
C TRP A 146 10.70 10.54 7.53
N PRO A 147 10.52 11.87 7.45
CA PRO A 147 9.25 12.52 7.71
C PRO A 147 8.27 12.46 6.51
N GLY A 148 8.76 12.10 5.33
CA GLY A 148 7.94 11.99 4.13
C GLY A 148 7.31 10.61 3.93
N PHE A 149 6.63 10.46 2.79
CA PHE A 149 6.17 9.15 2.32
C PHE A 149 7.35 8.26 1.91
N SER A 150 7.13 6.95 1.90
CA SER A 150 8.08 5.99 1.34
C SER A 150 8.43 6.33 -0.11
N PHE A 151 9.64 5.98 -0.54
CA PHE A 151 10.14 6.32 -1.86
C PHE A 151 10.88 5.16 -2.52
N GLU A 152 10.95 5.20 -3.85
CA GLU A 152 11.61 4.18 -4.66
C GLU A 152 13.14 4.35 -4.68
N VAL A 153 13.85 3.23 -4.60
CA VAL A 153 15.30 3.13 -4.77
C VAL A 153 15.65 1.97 -5.70
N ASN A 154 16.78 2.09 -6.40
CA ASN A 154 17.34 0.95 -7.12
C ASN A 154 18.15 0.10 -6.13
N CYS A 155 17.72 -1.14 -5.90
CA CYS A 155 18.47 -2.13 -5.14
C CYS A 155 19.29 -3.01 -6.07
N LYS A 156 20.61 -2.99 -5.88
CA LYS A 156 21.53 -3.95 -6.50
C LYS A 156 21.75 -5.09 -5.51
N MET A 157 21.09 -6.21 -5.75
CA MET A 157 21.25 -7.44 -4.97
C MET A 157 22.44 -8.22 -5.51
N ASP A 158 23.34 -8.61 -4.62
CA ASP A 158 24.51 -9.45 -4.92
C ASP A 158 24.68 -10.50 -3.81
N SER A 159 25.58 -11.47 -3.99
CA SER A 159 25.80 -12.58 -3.03
C SER A 159 26.23 -12.13 -1.62
N GLY A 160 26.45 -10.82 -1.41
CA GLY A 160 26.86 -10.23 -0.13
C GLY A 160 25.86 -9.23 0.48
N GLY A 161 24.66 -9.07 -0.08
CA GLY A 161 23.62 -8.19 0.48
C GLY A 161 22.96 -7.25 -0.53
N GLY A 162 22.12 -6.36 -0.02
CA GLY A 162 21.33 -5.42 -0.81
C GLY A 162 21.91 -4.02 -0.81
N TRP A 163 22.43 -3.57 -1.96
CA TRP A 163 23.01 -2.24 -2.10
C TRP A 163 21.97 -1.21 -2.56
N THR A 164 21.75 -0.18 -1.74
CA THR A 164 20.93 0.99 -2.11
C THR A 164 21.72 1.91 -3.03
N VAL A 165 21.36 1.95 -4.30
CA VAL A 165 22.02 2.81 -5.30
C VAL A 165 21.46 4.23 -5.18
N PHE A 166 22.28 5.18 -4.70
CA PHE A 166 21.89 6.58 -4.56
C PHE A 166 22.37 7.48 -5.71
N GLN A 167 23.30 7.01 -6.54
CA GLN A 167 23.77 7.70 -7.73
C GLN A 167 24.03 6.68 -8.84
N ARG A 168 23.66 7.02 -10.07
CA ARG A 168 24.07 6.27 -11.26
C ARG A 168 24.37 7.22 -12.41
N ARG A 169 25.40 6.89 -13.19
CA ARG A 169 25.72 7.51 -14.49
C ARG A 169 25.87 6.40 -15.52
N THR A 170 25.01 6.37 -16.52
CA THR A 170 25.09 5.40 -17.64
C THR A 170 25.22 6.09 -18.98
N ASP A 171 24.72 7.32 -19.08
CA ASP A 171 24.73 8.14 -20.28
C ASP A 171 24.94 9.63 -19.94
N GLY A 172 25.01 10.47 -20.98
CA GLY A 172 25.09 11.93 -20.87
C GLY A 172 23.74 12.64 -20.92
N SER A 173 22.62 11.91 -20.84
CA SER A 173 21.27 12.45 -21.10
C SER A 173 20.78 13.40 -19.99
N THR A 174 21.16 13.12 -18.74
CA THR A 174 20.80 13.92 -17.58
C THR A 174 21.95 14.86 -17.19
N SER A 175 21.68 16.18 -17.16
CA SER A 175 22.63 17.14 -16.61
C SER A 175 22.76 17.00 -15.08
N PHE A 176 24.00 16.92 -14.59
CA PHE A 176 24.34 16.94 -13.16
C PHE A 176 24.81 18.33 -12.69
N TYR A 177 24.88 19.32 -13.58
CA TYR A 177 25.11 20.71 -13.19
C TYR A 177 23.78 21.30 -12.72
N ARG A 178 23.49 21.15 -11.42
CA ARG A 178 22.20 21.45 -10.80
C ARG A 178 22.37 22.31 -9.54
N ASN A 179 21.30 22.99 -9.17
CA ASN A 179 21.27 23.84 -7.97
C ASN A 179 21.12 23.02 -6.67
N TRP A 180 21.23 23.70 -5.53
CA TRP A 180 21.09 23.11 -4.20
C TRP A 180 19.78 22.34 -4.01
N ALA A 181 18.65 22.95 -4.39
CA ALA A 181 17.33 22.35 -4.23
C ALA A 181 17.20 21.02 -4.99
N ALA A 182 17.78 20.93 -6.20
CA ALA A 182 17.82 19.70 -6.96
C ALA A 182 18.67 18.62 -6.28
N TYR A 183 19.87 18.95 -5.78
CA TYR A 183 20.71 17.99 -5.06
C TYR A 183 20.10 17.55 -3.73
N LYS A 184 19.40 18.44 -3.03
CA LYS A 184 18.61 18.12 -1.83
C LYS A 184 17.53 17.08 -2.13
N ASN A 185 16.68 17.36 -3.12
CA ASN A 185 15.48 16.56 -3.39
C ASN A 185 15.75 15.30 -4.24
N GLY A 186 16.81 15.34 -5.04
CA GLY A 186 17.11 14.33 -6.06
C GLY A 186 16.66 14.76 -7.46
N PHE A 187 17.26 14.16 -8.49
CA PHE A 187 16.96 14.41 -9.90
C PHE A 187 17.42 13.27 -10.79
N GLY A 188 16.96 13.27 -12.04
CA GLY A 188 17.37 12.34 -13.09
C GLY A 188 16.29 11.36 -13.47
N ASP A 189 16.69 10.25 -14.08
CA ASP A 189 15.80 9.26 -14.67
C ASP A 189 16.22 7.81 -14.34
N LYS A 190 15.60 6.84 -15.01
CA LYS A 190 15.90 5.41 -14.85
C LYS A 190 17.31 4.99 -15.28
N ASN A 191 18.10 5.87 -15.89
CA ASN A 191 19.44 5.60 -16.40
C ASN A 191 20.48 6.36 -15.57
N SER A 192 20.29 7.67 -15.39
CA SER A 192 21.23 8.57 -14.73
C SER A 192 20.51 9.43 -13.69
N PHE A 193 20.84 9.26 -12.41
CA PHE A 193 20.14 9.94 -11.31
C PHE A 193 21.00 10.24 -10.09
N TRP A 194 20.48 11.13 -9.26
CA TRP A 194 20.90 11.42 -7.89
C TRP A 194 19.70 11.30 -6.96
N LEU A 195 19.77 10.47 -5.93
CA LEU A 195 18.63 10.15 -5.05
C LEU A 195 18.11 11.35 -4.26
N GLY A 196 19.03 12.26 -3.87
CA GLY A 196 18.74 13.42 -3.03
C GLY A 196 19.49 13.37 -1.71
N ASN A 197 20.15 14.46 -1.34
CA ASN A 197 20.96 14.56 -0.13
C ASN A 197 20.11 14.41 1.12
N GLU A 198 18.87 14.91 1.14
CA GLU A 198 18.00 14.75 2.30
C GLU A 198 17.68 13.27 2.55
N LYS A 199 17.32 12.53 1.50
CA LYS A 199 17.08 11.09 1.59
C LYS A 199 18.35 10.33 2.02
N LEU A 200 19.50 10.72 1.48
CA LEU A 200 20.79 10.11 1.80
C LEU A 200 21.22 10.40 3.25
N HIS A 201 20.86 11.56 3.81
CA HIS A 201 21.08 11.89 5.21
C HIS A 201 20.35 10.89 6.10
N TYR A 202 19.03 10.74 5.95
CA TYR A 202 18.25 9.77 6.73
C TYR A 202 18.74 8.33 6.53
N LEU A 203 19.06 7.95 5.29
CA LEU A 203 19.62 6.63 4.98
C LEU A 203 20.94 6.38 5.73
N THR A 204 21.89 7.31 5.71
CA THR A 204 23.22 7.06 6.29
C THR A 204 23.31 7.30 7.80
N ASN A 205 22.24 7.80 8.41
CA ASN A 205 22.17 8.08 9.85
C ASN A 205 21.30 7.07 10.62
N GLN A 206 20.60 6.15 9.97
CA GLN A 206 19.76 5.16 10.65
C GLN A 206 20.53 3.93 11.18
N ARG A 207 21.65 3.57 10.53
CA ARG A 207 22.54 2.43 10.84
C ARG A 207 23.95 2.75 10.35
N ASN A 208 24.89 1.82 10.49
CA ASN A 208 26.22 1.95 9.91
C ASN A 208 26.19 1.52 8.43
N TYR A 209 26.62 2.41 7.53
CA TYR A 209 26.68 2.15 6.09
C TYR A 209 28.10 2.20 5.58
N GLN A 210 28.39 1.32 4.62
CA GLN A 210 29.59 1.36 3.79
C GLN A 210 29.25 2.00 2.44
N LEU A 211 30.23 2.67 1.84
CA LEU A 211 30.10 3.24 0.49
C LEU A 211 30.89 2.38 -0.50
N ARG A 212 30.28 2.06 -1.63
CA ARG A 212 30.97 1.47 -2.77
C ARG A 212 30.73 2.30 -4.02
N ILE A 213 31.78 2.56 -4.78
CA ILE A 213 31.77 3.31 -6.03
C ILE A 213 32.29 2.35 -7.11
N ASP A 214 31.40 1.93 -8.00
CA ASP A 214 31.77 1.16 -9.20
C ASP A 214 31.95 2.13 -10.38
N THR A 215 33.05 2.01 -11.11
CA THR A 215 33.36 2.80 -12.32
C THR A 215 33.67 1.87 -13.48
N THR A 216 33.30 2.27 -14.70
CA THR A 216 33.65 1.55 -15.93
C THR A 216 34.35 2.51 -16.88
N SER A 217 35.57 2.18 -17.29
CA SER A 217 36.32 2.98 -18.27
C SER A 217 35.70 2.87 -19.67
N SER A 218 36.07 3.78 -20.58
CA SER A 218 35.65 3.70 -21.99
C SER A 218 36.08 2.40 -22.68
N GLY A 219 37.17 1.77 -22.22
CA GLY A 219 37.63 0.46 -22.68
C GLY A 219 36.91 -0.73 -22.03
N GLY A 220 35.83 -0.50 -21.26
CA GLY A 220 35.05 -1.54 -20.60
C GLY A 220 35.69 -2.11 -19.32
N THR A 221 36.81 -1.53 -18.84
CA THR A 221 37.45 -1.99 -17.62
C THR A 221 36.66 -1.52 -16.41
N VAL A 222 36.15 -2.46 -15.61
CA VAL A 222 35.43 -2.17 -14.36
C VAL A 222 36.42 -2.05 -13.20
N ARG A 223 36.27 -0.99 -12.40
CA ARG A 223 37.02 -0.78 -11.15
C ARG A 223 36.08 -0.35 -10.03
N TYR A 224 36.47 -0.59 -8.78
CA TYR A 224 35.71 -0.17 -7.62
C TYR A 224 36.59 0.41 -6.50
N ALA A 225 36.01 1.36 -5.77
CA ALA A 225 36.47 1.85 -4.48
C ALA A 225 35.41 1.53 -3.42
N GLN A 226 35.82 1.14 -2.21
CA GLN A 226 34.92 0.86 -1.10
C GLN A 226 35.47 1.47 0.19
N TYR A 227 34.57 2.07 0.98
CA TYR A 227 34.84 2.72 2.25
C TYR A 227 34.00 2.08 3.35
N ALA A 228 34.64 1.71 4.46
CA ALA A 228 33.99 0.96 5.55
C ALA A 228 32.86 1.73 6.27
N GLU A 229 32.90 3.07 6.21
CA GLU A 229 31.89 3.95 6.80
C GLU A 229 31.56 5.08 5.83
N PHE A 230 30.29 5.49 5.81
CA PHE A 230 29.81 6.61 5.03
C PHE A 230 28.61 7.27 5.71
N GLN A 231 28.74 8.56 6.03
CA GLN A 231 27.69 9.34 6.66
C GLN A 231 27.75 10.79 6.22
N ILE A 232 26.58 11.36 5.89
CA ILE A 232 26.43 12.78 5.63
C ILE A 232 25.57 13.45 6.70
N GLU A 233 25.89 14.71 7.00
CA GLU A 233 25.15 15.53 7.96
C GLU A 233 23.81 16.01 7.41
N SER A 234 23.04 16.68 8.26
CA SER A 234 21.77 17.33 7.89
C SER A 234 21.96 18.53 6.96
N GLU A 235 20.86 19.05 6.42
CA GLU A 235 20.86 20.27 5.61
C GLU A 235 21.45 21.48 6.36
N SER A 236 21.17 21.63 7.66
CA SER A 236 21.70 22.73 8.49
C SER A 236 23.22 22.73 8.57
N ASN A 237 23.84 21.56 8.34
CA ASN A 237 25.28 21.34 8.28
C ASN A 237 25.75 21.09 6.84
N ASN A 238 24.98 21.55 5.86
CA ASN A 238 25.26 21.52 4.43
C ASN A 238 25.51 20.12 3.84
N TYR A 239 24.91 19.08 4.43
CA TYR A 239 25.14 17.69 4.01
C TYR A 239 26.62 17.28 3.98
N ARG A 240 27.43 17.89 4.86
CA ARG A 240 28.86 17.59 4.94
C ARG A 240 29.07 16.10 5.19
N MET A 241 29.98 15.48 4.45
CA MET A 241 30.43 14.12 4.74
C MET A 241 31.18 14.12 6.08
N ASN A 242 30.58 13.54 7.10
CA ASN A 242 31.13 13.50 8.46
C ASN A 242 31.93 12.22 8.71
N LYS A 243 31.52 11.09 8.11
CA LYS A 243 32.28 9.84 8.16
C LYS A 243 32.61 9.34 6.77
N LEU A 244 33.89 9.03 6.57
CA LEU A 244 34.38 8.26 5.45
C LEU A 244 35.45 7.30 5.99
N GLY A 245 35.13 6.01 6.00
CA GLY A 245 35.97 4.99 6.59
C GLY A 245 37.22 4.68 5.78
N THR A 246 37.96 3.64 6.19
CA THR A 246 39.15 3.20 5.46
C THR A 246 38.82 2.77 4.03
N HIS A 247 39.69 3.18 3.10
CA HIS A 247 39.57 2.85 1.68
C HIS A 247 40.09 1.44 1.38
N SER A 248 39.40 0.73 0.49
CA SER A 248 39.81 -0.51 -0.15
C SER A 248 39.34 -0.52 -1.61
N GLY A 249 39.92 -1.35 -2.47
CA GLY A 249 39.50 -1.48 -3.87
C GLY A 249 40.65 -1.60 -4.85
N ASN A 250 40.30 -1.65 -6.13
CA ASN A 250 41.25 -1.79 -7.24
C ASN A 250 41.35 -0.53 -8.12
N THR A 251 40.56 0.50 -7.83
CA THR A 251 40.97 1.88 -8.10
C THR A 251 42.08 2.21 -7.10
N GLY A 252 43.25 2.66 -7.56
CA GLY A 252 44.13 3.43 -6.66
C GLY A 252 43.35 4.57 -6.02
N LEU A 253 43.86 5.14 -4.91
CA LEU A 253 43.19 6.23 -4.18
C LEU A 253 42.56 7.21 -5.18
N LEU A 254 41.23 7.27 -5.22
CA LEU A 254 40.55 8.35 -5.91
C LEU A 254 40.85 9.57 -5.06
N ASP A 255 41.91 10.30 -5.42
CA ASP A 255 42.13 11.65 -4.90
C ASP A 255 40.96 12.50 -5.42
N VAL A 256 39.95 12.64 -4.56
CA VAL A 256 38.79 13.54 -4.75
C VAL A 256 39.16 14.93 -4.27
#